data_AF-A0A7L2FE11-F1
#
_entry.id   AF-A0A7L2FE11-F1
#
_cell.length_a   1.000
_cell.length_b   1.000
_cell.length_c   1.000
_cell.angle_alpha   90.00
_cell.angle_beta   90.00
_cell.angle_gamma   90.00
#
_symmetry.space_group_name_H-M   'P 1'
#
loop_
_entity.id
_entity.type
_entity.pdbx_description
1 polymer ?
#
loop_
_entity_poly.entity_id
_entity_poly.type
_entity_poly.pdbx_seq_one_letter_code
_entity_poly.pdbx_strand_id
1 'polypeptide(L)'
;QVQQNVERLFTRFVEEGKATVRLREPAVDLCLSKANVINLKTFLSAVRLAHQGNDTGVLPLSPLVPAKNSDVEKPKTKMIITSRRDYPLTKSFPFSLEHLQTSYCKLARIDSRVLCLRRLRKLDLSHNHIKQLPATLGDLACLQELDLHDNHLEAFSGALCSSGLQKSLQLLDLSQNQIQALPLEFCQLRGLVQLRLDDNALLRLPCRIGQLSRLRFLSAARNKLPFLPWDFRNLSLENLDLFGNPFEQPNPLVPNIQLKIPLTLLECAARATVNHR
;
A
#
# COMPACT_ATOMS: atom_id res chain seq x y z
N GLN A 1 -5.04 34.78 -2.24
CA GLN A 1 -5.50 33.37 -2.19
C GLN A 1 -6.30 32.99 -0.94
N VAL A 2 -6.29 33.76 0.16
CA VAL A 2 -7.10 33.45 1.38
C VAL A 2 -8.52 34.07 1.32
N GLN A 3 -8.70 35.17 0.58
CA GLN A 3 -10.03 35.76 0.31
C GLN A 3 -10.97 34.68 -0.24
N GLN A 4 -12.10 34.50 0.44
CA GLN A 4 -13.16 33.53 0.12
C GLN A 4 -12.79 32.03 0.18
N ASN A 5 -11.52 31.67 0.43
CA ASN A 5 -11.09 30.28 0.45
C ASN A 5 -11.11 29.63 1.86
N VAL A 6 -11.41 30.39 2.91
CA VAL A 6 -11.60 29.83 4.26
C VAL A 6 -13.06 29.42 4.42
N GLU A 7 -13.32 28.14 4.68
CA GLU A 7 -14.65 27.61 4.96
C GLU A 7 -15.01 27.83 6.45
N ARG A 8 -14.10 27.46 7.36
CA ARG A 8 -14.35 27.50 8.80
C ARG A 8 -13.07 27.62 9.61
N LEU A 9 -13.14 28.35 10.72
CA LEU A 9 -12.05 28.48 11.70
C LEU A 9 -12.43 27.78 13.00
N PHE A 10 -11.65 26.79 13.41
CA PHE A 10 -11.79 26.09 14.69
C PHE A 10 -10.77 26.65 15.67
N THR A 11 -11.27 27.41 16.65
CA THR A 11 -10.45 28.21 17.58
C THR A 11 -10.54 27.75 19.04
N ARG A 12 -11.13 26.57 19.29
CA ARG A 12 -11.39 26.04 20.64
C ARG A 12 -10.13 25.90 21.51
N PHE A 13 -8.97 25.67 20.89
CA PHE A 13 -7.71 25.38 21.58
C PHE A 13 -6.64 26.46 21.34
N VAL A 14 -7.05 27.69 21.00
CA VAL A 14 -6.12 28.78 20.66
C VAL A 14 -5.23 29.16 21.84
N GLU A 15 -5.74 29.09 23.07
CA GLU A 15 -4.95 29.32 24.29
C GLU A 15 -3.86 28.25 24.50
N GLU A 16 -4.01 27.05 23.91
CA GLU A 16 -2.98 26.01 23.88
C GLU A 16 -2.05 26.13 22.66
N GLY A 17 -2.15 27.22 21.88
CA GLY A 17 -1.39 27.41 20.65
C GLY A 17 -1.85 26.51 19.50
N LYS A 18 -3.11 26.05 19.51
CA LYS A 18 -3.68 25.16 18.49
C LYS A 18 -4.89 25.80 17.81
N ALA A 19 -4.95 25.70 16.49
CA ALA A 19 -6.13 26.09 15.72
C ALA A 19 -6.23 25.26 14.44
N THR A 20 -7.44 25.10 13.91
CA THR A 20 -7.62 24.46 12.60
C THR A 20 -8.32 25.43 11.66
N VAL A 21 -7.74 25.63 10.48
CA VAL A 21 -8.32 26.43 9.39
C VAL A 21 -8.78 25.49 8.30
N ARG A 22 -10.09 25.37 8.10
CA ARG A 22 -10.66 24.61 6.99
C ARG A 22 -10.71 25.48 5.74
N LEU A 23 -10.12 24.99 4.66
CA LEU A 23 -10.15 25.64 3.36
C LEU A 23 -11.24 25.04 2.46
N ARG A 24 -11.77 25.84 1.52
CA ARG A 24 -12.73 25.39 0.50
C ARG A 24 -12.01 24.68 -0.65
N GLU A 25 -10.92 25.25 -1.14
CA GLU A 25 -10.14 24.74 -2.27
C GLU A 25 -8.62 24.90 -2.05
N PRO A 26 -7.87 23.78 -1.89
CA PRO A 26 -8.36 22.42 -1.73
C PRO A 26 -9.12 22.24 -0.41
N ALA A 27 -10.11 21.34 -0.38
CA ALA A 27 -10.91 21.04 0.80
C ALA A 27 -10.08 20.30 1.88
N VAL A 28 -9.24 21.05 2.62
CA VAL A 28 -8.30 20.52 3.61
C VAL A 28 -8.34 21.31 4.91
N ASP A 29 -8.05 20.61 6.01
CA ASP A 29 -7.91 21.20 7.34
C ASP A 29 -6.43 21.49 7.63
N LEU A 30 -6.05 22.77 7.64
CA LEU A 30 -4.74 23.24 8.09
C LEU A 30 -4.70 23.26 9.62
N CYS A 31 -3.96 22.33 10.22
CA CYS A 31 -3.79 22.25 11.66
C CYS A 31 -2.56 23.05 12.08
N LEU A 32 -2.77 24.14 12.81
CA LEU A 32 -1.74 24.91 13.49
C LEU A 32 -1.54 24.31 14.88
N SER A 33 -0.32 23.94 15.21
CA SER A 33 0.09 23.39 16.51
C SER A 33 1.32 24.13 17.02
N LYS A 34 1.48 24.19 18.36
CA LYS A 34 2.65 24.78 19.05
C LYS A 34 2.93 26.24 18.68
N ALA A 35 1.93 26.98 18.22
CA ALA A 35 2.09 28.38 17.88
C ALA A 35 2.14 29.24 19.16
N ASN A 36 2.91 30.33 19.13
CA ASN A 36 2.80 31.36 20.16
C ASN A 36 1.37 31.91 20.16
N VAL A 37 0.72 31.93 21.33
CA VAL A 37 -0.70 32.29 21.49
C VAL A 37 -1.01 33.68 20.94
N ILE A 38 -0.13 34.65 21.16
CA ILE A 38 -0.31 36.04 20.71
C ILE A 38 -0.26 36.10 19.18
N ASN A 39 0.77 35.49 18.59
CA ASN A 39 0.92 35.45 17.13
C ASN A 39 -0.21 34.68 16.46
N LEU A 40 -0.68 33.59 17.08
CA LEU A 40 -1.81 32.80 16.59
C LEU A 40 -3.10 33.61 16.60
N LYS A 41 -3.36 34.39 17.66
CA LYS A 41 -4.53 35.30 17.74
C LYS A 41 -4.46 36.38 16.66
N THR A 42 -3.30 37.03 16.47
CA THR A 42 -3.11 38.03 15.42
C THR A 42 -3.29 37.44 14.03
N PHE A 43 -2.74 36.25 13.78
CA PHE A 43 -2.92 35.53 12.52
C PHE A 43 -4.40 35.19 12.25
N LEU A 44 -5.11 34.63 13.24
CA LEU A 44 -6.52 34.28 13.09
C LEU A 44 -7.41 35.53 12.87
N SER A 45 -7.07 36.66 13.51
CA SER A 45 -7.73 37.95 13.26
C SER A 45 -7.47 38.47 11.85
N ALA A 46 -6.23 38.37 11.35
CA ALA A 46 -5.90 38.72 9.97
C ALA A 46 -6.66 37.84 8.97
N VAL A 47 -6.73 36.53 9.21
CA VAL A 47 -7.50 35.60 8.37
C VAL A 47 -9.00 35.93 8.37
N ARG A 48 -9.57 36.33 9.52
CA ARG A 48 -10.97 36.77 9.62
C ARG A 48 -11.23 38.07 8.84
N LEU A 49 -10.38 39.08 8.98
CA LEU A 49 -10.52 40.34 8.24
C LEU A 49 -10.37 40.13 6.73
N ALA A 50 -9.38 39.34 6.32
CA ALA A 50 -9.18 38.97 4.92
C ALA A 50 -10.37 38.19 4.35
N HIS A 51 -11.01 37.33 5.14
CA HIS A 51 -12.23 36.61 4.74
C HIS A 51 -13.44 37.55 4.55
N GLN A 52 -13.54 38.60 5.38
CA GLN A 52 -14.62 39.59 5.33
C GLN A 52 -14.41 40.68 4.27
N GLY A 53 -13.28 40.67 3.54
CA GLY A 53 -12.96 41.69 2.55
C GLY A 53 -12.52 43.03 3.14
N ASN A 54 -12.23 43.08 4.43
CA ASN A 54 -11.74 44.28 5.12
C ASN A 54 -10.24 44.45 4.93
N ASP A 55 -9.80 45.72 4.92
CA ASP A 55 -8.42 46.10 4.67
C ASP A 55 -7.49 45.59 5.80
N THR A 56 -6.52 44.74 5.46
CA THR A 56 -5.63 44.09 6.43
C THR A 56 -4.51 45.01 6.94
N GLY A 57 -4.39 46.23 6.38
CA GLY A 57 -3.35 47.21 6.73
C GLY A 57 -3.42 47.77 8.15
N VAL A 58 -4.53 47.57 8.87
CA VAL A 58 -4.75 48.08 10.24
C VAL A 58 -4.17 47.14 11.31
N LEU A 59 -3.84 45.90 10.96
CA LEU A 59 -3.27 44.96 11.93
C LEU A 59 -1.76 45.18 12.05
N PRO A 60 -1.21 45.26 13.28
CA PRO A 60 0.22 45.23 13.51
C PRO A 60 0.71 43.81 13.21
N LEU A 61 0.93 43.52 11.92
CA LEU A 61 1.63 42.34 11.49
C LEU A 61 3.09 42.57 11.87
N SER A 62 3.51 41.94 12.97
CA SER A 62 4.94 41.81 13.28
C SER A 62 5.64 41.30 12.02
N PRO A 63 6.87 41.76 11.69
CA PRO A 63 7.61 41.20 10.56
C PRO A 63 7.69 39.69 10.77
N LEU A 64 6.94 38.94 9.96
CA LEU A 64 6.85 37.49 10.07
C LEU A 64 8.25 36.95 9.82
N VAL A 65 8.94 36.53 10.88
CA VAL A 65 10.20 35.80 10.73
C VAL A 65 9.85 34.46 10.08
N PRO A 66 10.50 34.07 8.97
CA PRO A 66 10.28 32.76 8.38
C PRO A 66 10.45 31.68 9.44
N ALA A 67 9.46 30.79 9.57
CA ALA A 67 9.52 29.70 10.53
C ALA A 67 10.77 28.85 10.27
N LYS A 68 11.54 28.54 11.33
CA LYS A 68 12.69 27.64 11.19
C LYS A 68 12.15 26.23 10.97
N ASN A 69 12.94 25.37 10.32
CA ASN A 69 12.58 23.96 10.16
C ASN A 69 12.33 23.23 11.50
N SER A 70 12.87 23.74 12.62
CA SER A 70 12.60 23.26 13.98
C SER A 70 11.18 23.57 14.48
N ASP A 71 10.55 24.60 13.93
CA ASP A 71 9.29 25.15 14.40
C ASP A 71 8.10 24.51 13.64
N VAL A 72 8.39 23.84 12.53
CA VAL A 72 7.40 23.12 11.71
C VAL A 72 7.34 21.67 12.15
N GLU A 73 6.19 21.26 12.70
CA GLU A 73 5.95 19.86 13.05
C GLU A 73 6.01 19.00 11.78
N LYS A 74 6.92 18.02 11.76
CA LYS A 74 7.06 17.12 10.63
C LYS A 74 5.75 16.35 10.46
N PRO A 75 5.19 16.28 9.24
CA PRO A 75 3.95 15.56 9.02
C PRO A 75 4.13 14.08 9.39
N LYS A 76 3.10 13.50 10.02
CA LYS A 76 3.13 12.07 10.36
C LYS A 76 3.14 11.24 9.07
N THR A 77 4.25 10.55 8.81
CA THR A 77 4.44 9.73 7.60
C THR A 77 4.24 8.23 7.85
N LYS A 78 4.35 7.78 9.11
CA LYS A 78 4.15 6.39 9.50
C LYS A 78 3.06 6.25 10.57
N MET A 79 2.19 5.26 10.40
CA MET A 79 1.19 4.88 11.39
C MET A 79 1.09 3.36 11.45
N ILE A 80 1.13 2.82 12.66
CA ILE A 80 1.06 1.39 12.94
C ILE A 80 -0.12 1.17 13.89
N ILE A 81 -0.99 0.24 13.52
CA ILE A 81 -2.17 -0.18 14.27
C ILE A 81 -2.16 -1.71 14.22
N THR A 82 -1.90 -2.35 15.34
CA THR A 82 -1.80 -3.83 15.46
C THR A 82 -2.93 -4.42 16.30
N SER A 83 -3.95 -3.63 16.60
CA SER A 83 -5.09 -4.05 17.40
C SER A 83 -6.34 -3.29 17.01
N ARG A 84 -7.47 -3.99 17.00
CA ARG A 84 -8.79 -3.39 16.73
C ARG A 84 -9.10 -2.19 17.63
N ARG A 85 -8.60 -2.20 18.87
CA ARG A 85 -8.87 -1.14 19.86
C ARG A 85 -8.22 0.20 19.48
N ASP A 86 -7.09 0.14 18.80
CA ASP A 86 -6.29 1.31 18.41
C ASP A 86 -6.70 1.83 17.02
N TYR A 87 -7.61 1.13 16.34
CA TYR A 87 -8.09 1.52 15.03
C TYR A 87 -8.93 2.81 15.11
N PRO A 88 -8.61 3.87 14.35
CA PRO A 88 -9.29 5.15 14.47
C PRO A 88 -10.71 5.08 13.88
N LEU A 89 -11.72 4.94 14.74
CA LEU A 89 -13.12 4.89 14.31
C LEU A 89 -13.65 6.26 13.88
N THR A 90 -13.35 7.32 14.64
CA THR A 90 -13.89 8.67 14.41
C THR A 90 -12.89 9.66 13.82
N LYS A 91 -11.58 9.39 13.92
CA LYS A 91 -10.53 10.27 13.41
C LYS A 91 -10.13 9.88 11.99
N SER A 92 -9.92 10.86 11.13
CA SER A 92 -9.35 10.64 9.79
C SER A 92 -7.86 10.25 9.88
N PHE A 93 -7.39 9.48 8.91
CA PHE A 93 -5.98 9.20 8.74
C PHE A 93 -5.24 10.47 8.29
N PRO A 94 -4.01 10.74 8.78
CA PRO A 94 -3.20 11.85 8.27
C PRO A 94 -2.94 11.70 6.77
N PHE A 95 -3.28 12.71 5.98
CA PHE A 95 -3.12 12.70 4.52
C PHE A 95 -1.65 12.61 4.06
N SER A 96 -0.71 12.89 4.96
CA SER A 96 0.73 12.81 4.74
C SER A 96 1.32 11.41 4.91
N LEU A 97 0.50 10.40 5.25
CA LEU A 97 1.01 9.05 5.45
C LEU A 97 1.62 8.48 4.17
N GLU A 98 2.81 7.92 4.35
CA GLU A 98 3.54 7.13 3.34
C GLU A 98 3.54 5.65 3.73
N HIS A 99 3.42 5.36 5.02
CA HIS A 99 3.47 4.01 5.58
C HIS A 99 2.30 3.81 6.54
N LEU A 100 1.38 2.90 6.19
CA LEU A 100 0.27 2.53 7.05
C LEU A 100 0.30 1.02 7.27
N GLN A 101 0.36 0.62 8.54
CA GLN A 101 0.17 -0.75 8.97
C GLN A 101 -1.09 -0.83 9.82
N THR A 102 -1.99 -1.72 9.43
CA THR A 102 -3.28 -2.00 10.06
C THR A 102 -3.50 -3.51 10.19
N SER A 103 -2.58 -4.21 10.84
CA SER A 103 -2.65 -5.66 11.02
C SER A 103 -3.36 -6.09 12.30
N TYR A 104 -3.82 -7.35 12.37
CA TYR A 104 -4.52 -7.92 13.54
C TYR A 104 -5.76 -7.10 13.99
N CYS A 105 -6.36 -6.35 13.07
CA CYS A 105 -7.48 -5.46 13.33
C CYS A 105 -8.84 -6.11 13.03
N LYS A 106 -8.87 -7.39 12.64
CA LYS A 106 -10.08 -8.15 12.27
C LYS A 106 -10.91 -7.41 11.20
N LEU A 107 -10.25 -6.68 10.30
CA LEU A 107 -10.91 -5.91 9.26
C LEU A 107 -11.54 -6.85 8.23
N ALA A 108 -12.85 -6.73 8.01
CA ALA A 108 -13.55 -7.48 6.95
C ALA A 108 -13.43 -6.81 5.58
N ARG A 109 -13.09 -5.51 5.56
CA ARG A 109 -12.98 -4.67 4.36
C ARG A 109 -11.96 -3.56 4.60
N ILE A 110 -11.39 -3.04 3.52
CA ILE A 110 -10.53 -1.86 3.57
C ILE A 110 -11.38 -0.63 3.83
N ASP A 111 -10.93 0.23 4.74
CA ASP A 111 -11.57 1.49 5.05
C ASP A 111 -11.38 2.49 3.89
N SER A 112 -12.48 3.07 3.41
CA SER A 112 -12.45 4.00 2.28
C SER A 112 -11.56 5.22 2.52
N ARG A 113 -11.33 5.60 3.79
CA ARG A 113 -10.45 6.72 4.17
C ARG A 113 -8.98 6.43 3.86
N VAL A 114 -8.56 5.16 3.87
CA VAL A 114 -7.20 4.74 3.48
C VAL A 114 -7.00 4.94 1.97
N LEU A 115 -8.06 4.78 1.18
CA LEU A 115 -8.04 4.90 -0.28
C LEU A 115 -7.83 6.36 -0.75
N CYS A 116 -7.99 7.33 0.15
CA CYS A 116 -7.72 8.75 -0.11
C CYS A 116 -6.25 9.14 0.14
N LEU A 117 -5.40 8.24 0.65
CA LEU A 117 -4.02 8.55 1.03
C LEU A 117 -3.08 8.53 -0.19
N ARG A 118 -3.11 9.60 -0.99
CA ARG A 118 -2.37 9.70 -2.27
C ARG A 118 -0.85 9.59 -2.17
N ARG A 119 -0.27 9.78 -0.98
CA ARG A 119 1.17 9.65 -0.72
C ARG A 119 1.60 8.28 -0.21
N LEU A 120 0.64 7.36 -0.01
CA LEU A 120 0.91 6.06 0.57
C LEU A 120 1.80 5.23 -0.36
N ARG A 121 2.91 4.75 0.19
CA ARG A 121 3.92 3.91 -0.46
C ARG A 121 3.90 2.48 0.05
N LYS A 122 3.62 2.28 1.34
CA LYS A 122 3.45 0.94 1.92
C LYS A 122 2.14 0.83 2.67
N LEU A 123 1.37 -0.20 2.36
CA LEU A 123 0.13 -0.54 3.02
C LEU A 123 0.21 -1.99 3.49
N ASP A 124 0.24 -2.17 4.80
CA ASP A 124 0.17 -3.47 5.46
C ASP A 124 -1.24 -3.67 6.05
N LEU A 125 -1.92 -4.67 5.52
CA LEU A 125 -3.25 -5.14 5.91
C LEU A 125 -3.22 -6.61 6.32
N SER A 126 -2.05 -7.13 6.68
CA SER A 126 -1.84 -8.52 7.06
C SER A 126 -2.64 -8.94 8.29
N HIS A 127 -2.91 -10.23 8.45
CA HIS A 127 -3.64 -10.79 9.60
C HIS A 127 -5.00 -10.10 9.85
N ASN A 128 -5.82 -10.03 8.81
CA ASN A 128 -7.18 -9.50 8.87
C ASN A 128 -8.17 -10.51 8.28
N HIS A 129 -9.42 -10.11 8.05
CA HIS A 129 -10.47 -10.97 7.49
C HIS A 129 -10.98 -10.42 6.16
N ILE A 130 -10.12 -9.75 5.39
CA ILE A 130 -10.50 -9.09 4.14
C ILE A 130 -10.82 -10.16 3.11
N LYS A 131 -12.03 -10.10 2.55
CA LYS A 131 -12.50 -11.05 1.52
C LYS A 131 -12.35 -10.54 0.09
N GLN A 132 -12.44 -9.23 -0.08
CA GLN A 132 -12.42 -8.58 -1.38
C GLN A 132 -11.71 -7.22 -1.28
N LEU A 133 -11.02 -6.86 -2.36
CA LEU A 133 -10.35 -5.58 -2.50
C LEU A 133 -11.22 -4.63 -3.35
N PRO A 134 -11.45 -3.38 -2.91
CA PRO A 134 -12.18 -2.40 -3.71
C PRO A 134 -11.33 -1.92 -4.89
N ALA A 135 -11.96 -1.70 -6.05
CA ALA A 135 -11.26 -1.24 -7.26
C ALA A 135 -10.50 0.09 -7.04
N THR A 136 -11.01 0.96 -6.17
CA THR A 136 -10.42 2.25 -5.79
C THR A 136 -9.09 2.13 -5.05
N LEU A 137 -8.70 0.94 -4.56
CA LEU A 137 -7.33 0.69 -4.10
C LEU A 137 -6.31 0.91 -5.23
N GLY A 138 -6.74 0.70 -6.48
CA GLY A 138 -5.96 0.98 -7.68
C GLY A 138 -5.57 2.46 -7.87
N ASP A 139 -6.28 3.37 -7.20
CA ASP A 139 -6.04 4.82 -7.33
C ASP A 139 -4.86 5.31 -6.47
N LEU A 140 -4.27 4.43 -5.65
CA LEU A 140 -3.06 4.69 -4.87
C LEU A 140 -1.81 4.59 -5.76
N ALA A 141 -1.66 5.54 -6.69
CA ALA A 141 -0.60 5.54 -7.71
C ALA A 141 0.85 5.62 -7.16
N CYS A 142 1.03 5.92 -5.87
CA CYS A 142 2.32 5.91 -5.20
C CYS A 142 2.62 4.60 -4.45
N LEU A 143 1.67 3.66 -4.41
CA LEU A 143 1.78 2.44 -3.60
C LEU A 143 2.80 1.48 -4.23
N GLN A 144 3.82 1.14 -3.45
CA GLN A 144 4.96 0.31 -3.83
C GLN A 144 4.90 -1.05 -3.16
N GLU A 145 4.42 -1.12 -1.92
CA GLU A 145 4.34 -2.36 -1.15
C GLU A 145 2.91 -2.54 -0.63
N LEU A 146 2.30 -3.67 -0.97
CA LEU A 146 0.99 -4.07 -0.49
C LEU A 146 1.12 -5.45 0.15
N ASP A 147 0.89 -5.50 1.46
CA ASP A 147 0.89 -6.73 2.23
C ASP A 147 -0.56 -7.07 2.63
N LEU A 148 -1.03 -8.21 2.13
CA LEU A 148 -2.34 -8.80 2.39
C LEU A 148 -2.20 -10.23 2.92
N HIS A 149 -1.02 -10.58 3.46
CA HIS A 149 -0.74 -11.85 4.10
C HIS A 149 -1.81 -12.21 5.15
N ASP A 150 -2.19 -13.48 5.23
CA ASP A 150 -3.14 -13.99 6.24
C ASP A 150 -4.47 -13.20 6.25
N ASN A 151 -5.20 -13.36 5.16
CA ASN A 151 -6.54 -12.82 4.95
C ASN A 151 -7.47 -13.89 4.35
N HIS A 152 -8.68 -13.51 3.95
CA HIS A 152 -9.67 -14.42 3.38
C HIS A 152 -9.98 -14.09 1.91
N LEU A 153 -8.98 -13.63 1.15
CA LEU A 153 -9.17 -13.27 -0.26
C LEU A 153 -9.41 -14.53 -1.09
N GLU A 154 -10.55 -14.59 -1.78
CA GLU A 154 -10.87 -15.68 -2.72
C GLU A 154 -10.39 -15.36 -4.14
N ALA A 155 -10.20 -14.08 -4.46
CA ALA A 155 -9.75 -13.61 -5.77
C ALA A 155 -9.00 -12.28 -5.66
N PHE A 156 -8.06 -12.06 -6.59
CA PHE A 156 -7.47 -10.74 -6.83
C PHE A 156 -8.20 -10.06 -7.99
N SER A 157 -8.70 -8.84 -7.79
CA SER A 157 -9.50 -8.15 -8.82
C SER A 157 -8.63 -7.63 -9.97
N GLY A 158 -8.98 -7.97 -11.21
CA GLY A 158 -8.30 -7.46 -12.41
C GLY A 158 -8.35 -5.93 -12.54
N ALA A 159 -9.35 -5.27 -11.94
CA ALA A 159 -9.45 -3.80 -11.93
C ALA A 159 -8.23 -3.14 -11.25
N LEU A 160 -7.65 -3.78 -10.22
CA LEU A 160 -6.44 -3.30 -9.58
C LEU A 160 -5.23 -3.38 -10.51
N CYS A 161 -5.21 -4.41 -11.36
CA CYS A 161 -4.16 -4.60 -12.33
C CYS A 161 -4.26 -3.63 -13.51
N SER A 162 -5.41 -3.00 -13.74
CA SER A 162 -5.62 -2.01 -14.81
C SER A 162 -5.52 -0.55 -14.35
N SER A 163 -4.91 -0.31 -13.18
CA SER A 163 -4.88 0.98 -12.48
C SER A 163 -3.48 1.61 -12.35
N GLY A 164 -3.34 2.65 -11.53
CA GLY A 164 -2.05 3.28 -11.21
C GLY A 164 -1.02 2.30 -10.65
N LEU A 165 -1.48 1.21 -10.01
CA LEU A 165 -0.62 0.18 -9.42
C LEU A 165 0.29 -0.54 -10.43
N GLN A 166 -0.08 -0.58 -11.72
CA GLN A 166 0.71 -1.24 -12.77
C GLN A 166 2.19 -0.85 -12.76
N LYS A 167 2.45 0.44 -12.50
CA LYS A 167 3.78 1.04 -12.58
C LYS A 167 4.43 1.20 -11.21
N SER A 168 3.62 1.35 -10.15
CA SER A 168 4.12 1.68 -8.83
C SER A 168 4.39 0.47 -7.95
N LEU A 169 3.56 -0.59 -8.05
CA LEU A 169 3.61 -1.73 -7.14
C LEU A 169 4.83 -2.60 -7.44
N GLN A 170 5.65 -2.84 -6.41
CA GLN A 170 6.92 -3.57 -6.47
C GLN A 170 6.89 -4.83 -5.61
N LEU A 171 6.26 -4.77 -4.44
CA LEU A 171 6.08 -5.91 -3.55
C LEU A 171 4.60 -6.16 -3.33
N LEU A 172 4.20 -7.41 -3.56
CA LEU A 172 2.86 -7.88 -3.28
C LEU A 172 2.92 -9.20 -2.51
N ASP A 173 2.39 -9.19 -1.30
CA ASP A 173 2.20 -10.39 -0.49
C ASP A 173 0.71 -10.74 -0.44
N LEU A 174 0.35 -11.89 -1.01
CA LEU A 174 -0.98 -12.48 -1.00
C LEU A 174 -0.95 -13.88 -0.35
N SER A 175 0.12 -14.21 0.37
CA SER A 175 0.26 -15.52 1.02
C SER A 175 -0.82 -15.75 2.08
N GLN A 176 -1.12 -17.02 2.39
CA GLN A 176 -2.15 -17.42 3.36
C GLN A 176 -3.50 -16.76 3.06
N ASN A 177 -4.02 -17.02 1.87
CA ASN A 177 -5.35 -16.60 1.44
C ASN A 177 -6.07 -17.80 0.79
N GLN A 178 -7.19 -17.56 0.12
CA GLN A 178 -8.03 -18.59 -0.48
C GLN A 178 -8.11 -18.43 -2.01
N ILE A 179 -7.07 -17.84 -2.62
CA ILE A 179 -7.06 -17.47 -4.03
C ILE A 179 -6.92 -18.73 -4.88
N GLN A 180 -7.88 -18.95 -5.79
CA GLN A 180 -7.87 -20.10 -6.71
C GLN A 180 -7.27 -19.78 -8.08
N ALA A 181 -7.35 -18.51 -8.49
CA ALA A 181 -6.77 -18.02 -9.73
C ALA A 181 -6.45 -16.53 -9.62
N LEU A 182 -5.40 -16.12 -10.33
CA LEU A 182 -5.13 -14.71 -10.59
C LEU A 182 -5.78 -14.29 -11.93
N PRO A 183 -6.25 -13.03 -12.05
CA PRO A 183 -6.87 -12.54 -13.27
C PRO A 183 -5.85 -12.46 -14.42
N LEU A 184 -6.31 -12.46 -15.68
CA LEU A 184 -5.41 -12.36 -16.84
C LEU A 184 -4.65 -11.02 -16.83
N GLU A 185 -5.32 -9.98 -16.35
CA GLU A 185 -4.80 -8.62 -16.20
C GLU A 185 -3.65 -8.56 -15.18
N PHE A 186 -3.46 -9.56 -14.31
CA PHE A 186 -2.41 -9.58 -13.30
C PHE A 186 -1.01 -9.32 -13.88
N CYS A 187 -0.77 -9.81 -15.10
CA CYS A 187 0.48 -9.62 -15.83
C CYS A 187 0.75 -8.15 -16.26
N GLN A 188 -0.22 -7.25 -16.07
CA GLN A 188 -0.06 -5.80 -16.28
C GLN A 188 0.71 -5.11 -15.15
N LEU A 189 0.91 -5.77 -13.99
CA LEU A 189 1.71 -5.27 -12.87
C LEU A 189 3.22 -5.33 -13.16
N ARG A 190 3.67 -4.66 -14.24
CA ARG A 190 5.04 -4.72 -14.76
C ARG A 190 6.10 -4.13 -13.81
N GLY A 191 5.67 -3.36 -12.81
CA GLY A 191 6.52 -2.86 -11.74
C GLY A 191 6.95 -3.91 -10.72
N LEU A 192 6.28 -5.07 -10.68
CA LEU A 192 6.42 -6.05 -9.62
C LEU A 192 7.80 -6.71 -9.63
N VAL A 193 8.45 -6.70 -8.46
CA VAL A 193 9.79 -7.28 -8.21
C VAL A 193 9.69 -8.51 -7.32
N GLN A 194 8.77 -8.47 -6.35
CA GLN A 194 8.54 -9.56 -5.41
C GLN A 194 7.05 -9.90 -5.33
N LEU A 195 6.75 -11.19 -5.48
CA LEU A 195 5.41 -11.75 -5.39
C LEU A 195 5.40 -12.98 -4.49
N ARG A 196 4.56 -12.96 -3.45
CA ARG A 196 4.30 -14.11 -2.60
C ARG A 196 2.84 -14.53 -2.71
N LEU A 197 2.63 -15.81 -2.96
CA LEU A 197 1.35 -16.47 -3.19
C LEU A 197 1.25 -17.77 -2.38
N ASP A 198 2.15 -17.98 -1.42
CA ASP A 198 2.22 -19.21 -0.64
C ASP A 198 0.91 -19.50 0.09
N ASP A 199 0.62 -20.78 0.36
CA ASP A 199 -0.59 -21.16 1.11
C ASP A 199 -1.88 -20.57 0.52
N ASN A 200 -2.09 -20.85 -0.76
CA ASN A 200 -3.34 -20.52 -1.45
C ASN A 200 -3.89 -21.79 -2.12
N ALA A 201 -4.92 -21.64 -2.94
CA ALA A 201 -5.54 -22.73 -3.68
C ALA A 201 -5.32 -22.59 -5.20
N LEU A 202 -4.22 -21.96 -5.63
CA LEU A 202 -3.99 -21.63 -7.04
C LEU A 202 -3.95 -22.90 -7.90
N LEU A 203 -4.85 -22.97 -8.86
CA LEU A 203 -4.91 -24.07 -9.85
C LEU A 203 -3.99 -23.82 -11.04
N ARG A 204 -3.64 -22.56 -11.29
CA ARG A 204 -2.75 -22.14 -12.39
C ARG A 204 -2.19 -20.76 -12.13
N LEU A 205 -1.00 -20.50 -12.68
CA LEU A 205 -0.50 -19.14 -12.89
C LEU A 205 -1.05 -18.57 -14.22
N PRO A 206 -1.21 -17.24 -14.35
CA PRO A 206 -1.63 -16.59 -15.59
C PRO A 206 -0.73 -16.98 -16.78
N CYS A 207 -1.33 -17.22 -17.95
CA CYS A 207 -0.61 -17.68 -19.15
C CYS A 207 0.43 -16.68 -19.68
N ARG A 208 0.39 -15.42 -19.21
CA ARG A 208 1.31 -14.33 -19.59
C ARG A 208 2.23 -13.90 -18.44
N ILE A 209 2.43 -14.76 -17.43
CA ILE A 209 3.23 -14.39 -16.24
C ILE A 209 4.65 -13.92 -16.61
N GLY A 210 5.21 -14.43 -17.71
CA GLY A 210 6.50 -13.99 -18.28
C GLY A 210 6.56 -12.51 -18.67
N GLN A 211 5.44 -11.79 -18.73
CA GLN A 211 5.42 -10.34 -18.96
C GLN A 211 5.86 -9.52 -17.73
N LEU A 212 5.93 -10.15 -16.55
CA LEU A 212 6.45 -9.53 -15.33
C LEU A 212 7.99 -9.47 -15.37
N SER A 213 8.54 -8.70 -16.31
CA SER A 213 9.97 -8.68 -16.64
C SER A 213 10.89 -8.16 -15.52
N ARG A 214 10.32 -7.50 -14.50
CA ARG A 214 11.03 -7.03 -13.31
C ARG A 214 10.99 -8.01 -12.14
N LEU A 215 10.19 -9.08 -12.24
CA LEU A 215 10.01 -10.03 -11.14
C LEU A 215 11.32 -10.79 -10.92
N ARG A 216 11.82 -10.74 -9.68
CA ARG A 216 13.05 -11.42 -9.24
C ARG A 216 12.75 -12.48 -8.19
N PHE A 217 11.74 -12.25 -7.36
CA PHE A 217 11.38 -13.14 -6.26
C PHE A 217 9.94 -13.60 -6.44
N LEU A 218 9.77 -14.91 -6.64
CA LEU A 218 8.45 -15.53 -6.74
C LEU A 218 8.35 -16.70 -5.76
N SER A 219 7.37 -16.63 -4.86
CA SER A 219 7.01 -17.72 -3.97
C SER A 219 5.55 -18.08 -4.22
N ALA A 220 5.28 -19.34 -4.54
CA ALA A 220 3.93 -19.89 -4.71
C ALA A 220 3.86 -21.31 -4.13
N ALA A 221 4.55 -21.54 -3.01
CA ALA A 221 4.57 -22.81 -2.32
C ALA A 221 3.17 -23.17 -1.78
N ARG A 222 2.92 -24.47 -1.58
CA ARG A 222 1.69 -25.02 -0.98
C ARG A 222 0.44 -24.50 -1.71
N ASN A 223 0.42 -24.68 -3.03
CA ASN A 223 -0.69 -24.40 -3.92
C ASN A 223 -1.12 -25.68 -4.65
N LYS A 224 -1.96 -25.56 -5.69
CA LYS A 224 -2.50 -26.68 -6.47
C LYS A 224 -2.07 -26.60 -7.94
N LEU A 225 -0.85 -26.12 -8.21
CA LEU A 225 -0.34 -25.95 -9.57
C LEU A 225 0.08 -27.31 -10.18
N PRO A 226 -0.56 -27.79 -11.25
CA PRO A 226 -0.16 -29.03 -11.92
C PRO A 226 1.00 -28.81 -12.91
N PHE A 227 1.13 -27.61 -13.45
CA PHE A 227 2.18 -27.21 -14.39
C PHE A 227 2.40 -25.69 -14.34
N LEU A 228 3.50 -25.24 -14.94
CA LEU A 228 3.78 -23.81 -15.16
C LEU A 228 3.42 -23.42 -16.60
N PRO A 229 2.94 -22.19 -16.84
CA PRO A 229 2.64 -21.73 -18.19
C PRO A 229 3.91 -21.63 -19.04
N TRP A 230 3.78 -21.80 -20.36
CA TRP A 230 4.93 -21.84 -21.29
C TRP A 230 5.81 -20.57 -21.25
N ASP A 231 5.20 -19.40 -21.00
CA ASP A 231 5.89 -18.11 -20.88
C ASP A 231 6.65 -17.94 -19.55
N PHE A 232 6.50 -18.86 -18.59
CA PHE A 232 7.23 -18.81 -17.32
C PHE A 232 8.75 -18.79 -17.53
N ARG A 233 9.24 -19.44 -18.60
CA ARG A 233 10.65 -19.45 -19.01
C ARG A 233 11.22 -18.06 -19.33
N ASN A 234 10.37 -17.07 -19.58
CA ASN A 234 10.79 -15.70 -19.91
C ASN A 234 11.07 -14.87 -18.63
N LEU A 235 10.76 -15.40 -17.44
CA LEU A 235 11.10 -14.74 -16.18
C LEU A 235 12.57 -14.93 -15.85
N SER A 236 13.21 -13.87 -15.35
CA SER A 236 14.60 -13.87 -14.88
C SER A 236 14.64 -13.82 -13.36
N LEU A 237 14.15 -14.89 -12.72
CA LEU A 237 14.03 -15.00 -11.27
C LEU A 237 15.40 -15.25 -10.62
N GLU A 238 15.63 -14.59 -9.49
CA GLU A 238 16.76 -14.83 -8.58
C GLU A 238 16.39 -15.91 -7.56
N ASN A 239 15.15 -15.87 -7.06
CA ASN A 239 14.61 -16.85 -6.13
C ASN A 239 13.23 -17.33 -6.59
N LEU A 240 13.04 -18.65 -6.55
CA LEU A 240 11.80 -19.32 -6.88
C LEU A 240 11.50 -20.39 -5.83
N ASP A 241 10.35 -20.29 -5.19
CA ASP A 241 9.79 -21.35 -4.34
C ASP A 241 8.43 -21.81 -4.91
N LEU A 242 8.36 -23.11 -5.22
CA LEU A 242 7.16 -23.78 -5.70
C LEU A 242 6.87 -25.06 -4.89
N PHE A 243 7.50 -25.21 -3.73
CA PHE A 243 7.41 -26.41 -2.89
C PHE A 243 5.95 -26.76 -2.57
N GLY A 244 5.61 -28.05 -2.52
CA GLY A 244 4.26 -28.48 -2.14
C GLY A 244 3.17 -28.21 -3.17
N ASN A 245 3.52 -28.04 -4.45
CA ASN A 245 2.58 -28.08 -5.57
C ASN A 245 2.52 -29.48 -6.21
N PRO A 246 1.35 -29.95 -6.65
CA PRO A 246 1.17 -31.26 -7.27
C PRO A 246 1.58 -31.25 -8.75
N PHE A 247 2.84 -30.92 -9.05
CA PHE A 247 3.33 -30.93 -10.42
C PHE A 247 3.21 -32.32 -11.04
N GLU A 248 2.47 -32.40 -12.15
CA GLU A 248 2.33 -33.66 -12.88
C GLU A 248 3.65 -34.01 -13.57
N GLN A 249 3.93 -35.32 -13.68
CA GLN A 249 5.09 -35.76 -14.45
C GLN A 249 4.91 -35.35 -15.91
N PRO A 250 5.99 -34.90 -16.59
CA PRO A 250 5.87 -34.40 -17.96
C PRO A 250 5.33 -35.50 -18.88
N ASN A 251 4.14 -35.29 -19.44
CA ASN A 251 3.61 -36.12 -20.50
C ASN A 251 4.46 -35.90 -21.77
N PRO A 252 5.12 -36.94 -22.33
CA PRO A 252 5.99 -36.81 -23.51
C PRO A 252 5.26 -36.35 -24.78
N LEU A 253 3.92 -36.34 -24.80
CA LEU A 253 3.11 -35.89 -25.93
C LEU A 253 2.82 -34.37 -25.91
N VAL A 254 3.22 -33.66 -24.85
CA VAL A 254 2.95 -32.23 -24.66
C VAL A 254 4.28 -31.48 -24.49
N PRO A 255 4.53 -30.36 -25.19
CA PRO A 255 5.74 -29.58 -25.01
C PRO A 255 5.80 -29.03 -23.58
N ASN A 256 6.59 -29.69 -22.74
CA ASN A 256 6.77 -29.36 -21.33
C ASN A 256 8.09 -28.60 -21.11
N ILE A 257 8.07 -27.62 -20.20
CA ILE A 257 9.27 -26.91 -19.76
C ILE A 257 10.06 -27.82 -18.82
N GLN A 258 11.26 -28.23 -19.23
CA GLN A 258 12.27 -28.70 -18.28
C GLN A 258 12.86 -27.47 -17.59
N LEU A 259 12.47 -27.23 -16.34
CA LEU A 259 13.20 -26.31 -15.48
C LEU A 259 14.58 -26.93 -15.22
N LYS A 260 15.61 -26.48 -15.95
CA LYS A 260 16.99 -26.68 -15.54
C LYS A 260 17.28 -25.72 -14.39
N ILE A 261 16.83 -26.08 -13.20
CA ILE A 261 17.25 -25.38 -11.98
C ILE A 261 18.69 -25.83 -11.70
N PRO A 262 19.67 -24.93 -11.53
CA PRO A 262 20.91 -25.33 -10.88
C PRO A 262 20.54 -25.71 -9.46
N LEU A 263 20.52 -27.02 -9.17
CA LEU A 263 20.24 -27.56 -7.85
C LEU A 263 21.09 -26.82 -6.81
N THR A 264 20.48 -26.43 -5.70
CA THR A 264 21.28 -25.90 -4.58
C THR A 264 22.26 -26.98 -4.12
N LEU A 265 23.44 -26.57 -3.66
CA LEU A 265 24.48 -27.51 -3.18
C LEU A 265 23.93 -28.50 -2.13
N LEU A 266 22.95 -28.04 -1.33
CA LEU A 266 22.24 -28.82 -0.32
C LEU A 266 21.41 -29.97 -0.93
N GLU A 267 20.69 -29.72 -2.02
CA GLU A 267 19.89 -30.74 -2.71
C GLU A 267 20.76 -31.73 -3.50
N CYS A 268 21.90 -31.26 -4.05
CA CYS A 268 22.92 -32.14 -4.63
C CYS A 268 23.50 -33.08 -3.56
N ALA A 269 23.79 -32.57 -2.36
CA ALA A 269 24.32 -33.37 -1.26
C ALA A 269 23.29 -34.39 -0.71
N ALA A 270 22.02 -34.00 -0.62
CA ALA A 270 20.94 -34.91 -0.20
C ALA A 270 20.72 -36.06 -1.20
N ARG A 271 20.86 -35.81 -2.51
CA ARG A 271 20.75 -36.87 -3.53
C ARG A 271 21.96 -37.79 -3.58
N ALA A 272 23.17 -37.26 -3.39
CA ALA A 272 24.39 -38.08 -3.34
C ALA A 272 24.37 -39.07 -2.17
N THR A 273 23.80 -38.69 -1.03
CA THR A 273 23.72 -39.55 0.16
C THR A 273 22.64 -40.63 0.07
N VAL A 274 21.56 -40.41 -0.69
CA VAL A 274 20.52 -41.41 -0.94
C VAL A 274 21.00 -42.52 -1.89
N ASN A 275 21.93 -42.22 -2.80
CA ASN A 275 22.50 -43.22 -3.73
C ASN A 275 23.63 -44.08 -3.12
N HIS A 276 23.95 -43.90 -1.83
CA HIS A 276 24.99 -44.66 -1.10
C HIS A 276 24.45 -45.39 0.13
N ARG A 277 23.18 -45.81 0.12
CA ARG A 277 22.65 -46.78 1.08
C ARG A 277 21.96 -47.93 0.37
#